data_AF-A0A1F8GZJ8-F1
#
_entry.id   AF-A0A1F8GZJ8-F1
#
_cell.length_a   1.000
_cell.length_b   1.000
_cell.length_c   1.000
_cell.angle_alpha   90.00
_cell.angle_beta   90.00
_cell.angle_gamma   90.00
#
_symmetry.space_group_name_H-M   'P 1'
#
loop_
_entity.id
_entity.type
_entity.pdbx_description
1 polymer ?
#
loop_
_entity_poly.entity_id
_entity_poly.type
_entity_poly.pdbx_seq_one_letter_code
_entity_poly.pdbx_strand_id
1 'polypeptide(L)'
;MSSTKIINVLKDDKFEEILNIFRQSPAKEVIFVLPKKCKSFNDEQHFMVLSHEARNSDKAVSILCSNENTNIYARKYGFDVLLTKSPARKSKITAVNQVPDKTDEEPDEDPMNPVVDYGVDNEIEDEELEDDEADTVSTSNQEYEIITAAARSDIVHPAGKESKNIKLPNRKEKEADVGIQIADDVTDSFKELKEVWKKEGTWARRPSKHSFGFSFPKGRKTMYATLGLGALIVIGLIIYVTTGSAKVIVAPNKKDINSQIKVTASDNFSSVDTVFNKIPGQYFTVEKTISKEFAATGEKDVAQKARGTLTVYNELGQVQPLVATTRFSSADGHVFRTLKSITVPASKGSTPGKIDVEVIADKSGSEYNVSAGKFTVTAFQEKGDTLRASKVYGQSNQAMYGGTNGKAKVVAEIDISKANDEIKKLLKEAIDKDLGSETAGLRVVNSSDIGIIKSESTAKIDEPVDKFTVSITGSIKTVAFRDSDLHLIIAAYVDKNNGLTVVPEKLEISYSSPNISSQGTGNIMDFNVTVKGPGYVKINKDKIVSDLAGKSEAQIKTYLGTASGVDSARVLLSPFWVSKIPKNKDKISLELEYR
;
A
#
# COMPACT_ATOMS: atom_id res chain seq x y z
N MET A 1 6.00 -16.25 -5.37
CA MET A 1 6.78 -16.26 -6.64
C MET A 1 8.19 -16.75 -6.30
N SER A 2 8.91 -17.42 -7.20
CA SER A 2 10.36 -17.62 -7.01
C SER A 2 11.04 -16.26 -7.15
N SER A 3 11.83 -15.85 -6.16
CA SER A 3 12.63 -14.62 -6.24
C SER A 3 13.99 -14.96 -6.85
N THR A 4 14.24 -14.53 -8.07
CA THR A 4 15.55 -14.61 -8.72
C THR A 4 16.47 -13.53 -8.13
N LYS A 5 17.69 -13.89 -7.69
CA LYS A 5 18.70 -12.91 -7.22
C LYS A 5 19.81 -12.78 -8.27
N ILE A 6 20.04 -11.56 -8.74
CA ILE A 6 21.21 -11.24 -9.59
C ILE A 6 22.37 -10.84 -8.67
N ILE A 7 23.54 -11.45 -8.87
CA ILE A 7 24.79 -11.10 -8.20
C ILE A 7 25.76 -10.57 -9.27
N ASN A 8 25.97 -9.26 -9.26
CA ASN A 8 27.00 -8.62 -10.09
C ASN A 8 28.35 -8.81 -9.40
N VAL A 9 29.26 -9.52 -10.06
CA VAL A 9 30.63 -9.72 -9.59
C VAL A 9 31.53 -8.64 -10.17
N LEU A 10 32.37 -8.03 -9.35
CA LEU A 10 33.36 -7.05 -9.80
C LEU A 10 34.68 -7.75 -10.18
N LYS A 11 35.55 -7.00 -10.86
CA LYS A 11 36.83 -7.51 -11.37
C LYS A 11 37.73 -8.06 -10.25
N ASP A 12 37.67 -7.45 -9.06
CA ASP A 12 38.65 -7.67 -8.00
C ASP A 12 38.12 -8.47 -6.79
N ASP A 13 36.84 -8.88 -6.82
CA ASP A 13 36.17 -9.67 -5.78
C ASP A 13 36.79 -11.07 -5.58
N LYS A 14 36.84 -11.54 -4.33
CA LYS A 14 37.29 -12.90 -4.00
C LYS A 14 36.14 -13.90 -4.02
N PHE A 15 36.43 -15.14 -4.37
CA PHE A 15 35.40 -16.17 -4.52
C PHE A 15 34.70 -16.50 -3.19
N GLU A 16 35.44 -16.46 -2.07
CA GLU A 16 34.91 -16.66 -0.72
C GLU A 16 33.83 -15.63 -0.34
N GLU A 17 34.02 -14.38 -0.73
CA GLU A 17 33.10 -13.27 -0.48
C GLU A 17 31.80 -13.48 -1.27
N ILE A 18 31.92 -13.85 -2.55
CA ILE A 18 30.80 -14.17 -3.44
C ILE A 18 30.03 -15.42 -2.95
N LEU A 19 30.74 -16.46 -2.52
CA LEU A 19 30.15 -17.70 -2.00
C LEU A 19 29.35 -17.45 -0.72
N ASN A 20 29.80 -16.53 0.14
CA ASN A 20 29.02 -16.12 1.31
C ASN A 20 27.76 -15.32 0.94
N ILE A 21 27.82 -14.45 -0.07
CA ILE A 21 26.64 -13.72 -0.61
C ILE A 21 25.63 -14.68 -1.27
N PHE A 22 26.11 -15.79 -1.86
CA PHE A 22 25.29 -16.87 -2.40
C PHE A 22 24.62 -17.71 -1.30
N ARG A 23 25.38 -18.10 -0.26
CA ARG A 23 24.86 -18.81 0.93
C ARG A 23 23.74 -18.03 1.61
N GLN A 24 24.00 -16.76 1.93
CA GLN A 24 23.05 -15.85 2.57
C GLN A 24 21.85 -15.46 1.69
N SER A 25 21.82 -15.89 0.42
CA SER A 25 20.67 -15.67 -0.46
C SER A 25 19.49 -16.58 -0.10
N PRO A 26 18.28 -16.04 0.15
CA PRO A 26 17.05 -16.83 0.25
C PRO A 26 16.44 -17.19 -1.13
N ALA A 27 17.01 -16.68 -2.22
CA ALA A 27 16.56 -16.95 -3.58
C ALA A 27 16.80 -18.41 -3.98
N LYS A 28 15.79 -19.04 -4.60
CA LYS A 28 15.89 -20.37 -5.23
C LYS A 28 16.60 -20.35 -6.60
N GLU A 29 16.79 -19.18 -7.18
CA GLU A 29 17.47 -18.98 -8.46
C GLU A 29 18.46 -17.83 -8.33
N VAL A 30 19.72 -18.04 -8.72
CA VAL A 30 20.77 -17.02 -8.64
C VAL A 30 21.51 -16.87 -9.96
N ILE A 31 21.56 -15.66 -10.47
CA ILE A 31 22.26 -15.32 -11.72
C ILE A 31 23.54 -14.56 -11.39
N PHE A 32 24.71 -15.13 -11.71
CA PHE A 32 25.99 -14.44 -11.59
C PHE A 32 26.31 -13.67 -12.88
N VAL A 33 26.47 -12.36 -12.78
CA VAL A 33 26.93 -11.50 -13.89
C VAL A 33 28.43 -11.29 -13.73
N LEU A 34 29.21 -11.89 -14.62
CA LEU A 34 30.68 -11.93 -14.54
C LEU A 34 31.33 -11.04 -15.62
N PRO A 35 32.29 -10.17 -15.26
CA PRO A 35 33.04 -9.37 -16.22
C PRO A 35 34.04 -10.25 -16.98
N LYS A 36 34.43 -9.83 -18.19
CA LYS A 36 35.36 -10.57 -19.07
C LYS A 36 36.67 -11.00 -18.41
N LYS A 37 37.10 -10.30 -17.35
CA LYS A 37 38.16 -10.67 -16.43
C LYS A 37 37.72 -10.33 -15.01
N CYS A 38 37.68 -11.32 -14.14
CA CYS A 38 37.54 -11.19 -12.68
C CYS A 38 38.69 -11.96 -12.00
N LYS A 39 38.84 -11.87 -10.67
CA LYS A 39 39.77 -12.74 -9.91
C LYS A 39 39.09 -14.07 -9.55
N SER A 40 37.84 -14.00 -9.12
CA SER A 40 36.95 -15.16 -8.97
C SER A 40 36.63 -15.83 -10.31
N PHE A 41 36.22 -17.10 -10.28
CA PHE A 41 35.76 -17.85 -11.48
C PHE A 41 36.76 -18.00 -12.63
N ASN A 42 38.06 -17.80 -12.38
CA ASN A 42 39.13 -18.23 -13.31
C ASN A 42 39.39 -19.72 -13.17
N ASP A 43 39.57 -20.21 -11.94
CA ASP A 43 39.94 -21.59 -11.65
C ASP A 43 38.73 -22.53 -11.57
N GLU A 44 38.91 -23.74 -12.10
CA GLU A 44 37.88 -24.79 -12.14
C GLU A 44 37.31 -25.16 -10.75
N GLN A 45 38.15 -25.09 -9.71
CA GLN A 45 37.77 -25.39 -8.33
C GLN A 45 36.62 -24.50 -7.82
N HIS A 46 36.50 -23.27 -8.31
CA HIS A 46 35.40 -22.37 -7.94
C HIS A 46 34.03 -22.91 -8.40
N PHE A 47 33.96 -23.51 -9.59
CA PHE A 47 32.73 -24.09 -10.13
C PHE A 47 32.37 -25.39 -9.41
N MET A 48 33.37 -26.18 -9.03
CA MET A 48 33.20 -27.38 -8.18
C MET A 48 32.62 -27.03 -6.80
N VAL A 49 33.17 -26.04 -6.11
CA VAL A 49 32.67 -25.60 -4.80
C VAL A 49 31.27 -25.02 -4.90
N LEU A 50 31.01 -24.15 -5.90
CA LEU A 50 29.69 -23.54 -6.08
C LEU A 50 28.61 -24.57 -6.45
N SER A 51 28.92 -25.60 -7.24
CA SER A 51 27.93 -26.60 -7.67
C SER A 51 27.56 -27.57 -6.54
N HIS A 52 28.50 -27.88 -5.65
CA HIS A 52 28.22 -28.58 -4.40
C HIS A 52 27.32 -27.73 -3.49
N GLU A 53 27.63 -26.44 -3.31
CA GLU A 53 26.82 -25.52 -2.49
C GLU A 53 25.40 -25.33 -3.05
N ALA A 54 25.25 -25.20 -4.37
CA ALA A 54 23.97 -25.02 -5.05
C ALA A 54 23.05 -26.25 -4.89
N ARG A 55 23.61 -27.46 -5.03
CA ARG A 55 22.89 -28.72 -4.78
C ARG A 55 22.48 -28.88 -3.32
N ASN A 56 23.36 -28.56 -2.38
CA ASN A 56 23.07 -28.66 -0.94
C ASN A 56 22.06 -27.61 -0.44
N SER A 57 21.79 -26.55 -1.22
CA SER A 57 20.86 -25.48 -0.86
C SER A 57 19.60 -25.38 -1.74
N ASP A 58 19.39 -26.35 -2.64
CA ASP A 58 18.25 -26.42 -3.57
C ASP A 58 18.07 -25.12 -4.40
N LYS A 59 19.19 -24.66 -4.98
CA LYS A 59 19.29 -23.42 -5.77
C LYS A 59 19.70 -23.70 -7.22
N ALA A 60 18.90 -23.21 -8.16
CA ALA A 60 19.29 -23.07 -9.55
C ALA A 60 20.32 -21.93 -9.69
N VAL A 61 21.32 -22.12 -10.57
CA VAL A 61 22.39 -21.14 -10.79
C VAL A 61 22.68 -21.00 -12.30
N SER A 62 22.57 -19.77 -12.80
CA SER A 62 22.96 -19.38 -14.16
C SER A 62 24.13 -18.39 -14.13
N ILE A 63 24.97 -18.42 -15.16
CA ILE A 63 26.17 -17.59 -15.26
C ILE A 63 26.12 -16.80 -16.58
N LEU A 64 26.08 -15.47 -16.47
CA LEU A 64 26.18 -14.54 -17.60
C LEU A 64 27.62 -14.04 -17.69
N CYS A 65 28.39 -14.58 -18.64
CA CYS A 65 29.76 -14.13 -18.91
C CYS A 65 30.06 -14.09 -20.40
N SER A 66 30.91 -13.13 -20.81
CA SER A 66 31.46 -13.06 -22.17
C SER A 66 32.90 -13.60 -22.25
N ASN A 67 33.28 -14.54 -21.38
CA ASN A 67 34.57 -15.24 -21.37
C ASN A 67 34.34 -16.74 -21.64
N GLU A 68 34.98 -17.28 -22.67
CA GLU A 68 34.73 -18.64 -23.17
C GLU A 68 35.18 -19.72 -22.17
N ASN A 69 36.32 -19.55 -21.51
CA ASN A 69 36.82 -20.53 -20.52
C ASN A 69 35.89 -20.62 -19.31
N THR A 70 35.46 -19.46 -18.79
CA THR A 70 34.45 -19.35 -17.71
C THR A 70 33.15 -20.06 -18.11
N ASN A 71 32.73 -19.91 -19.36
CA ASN A 71 31.51 -20.54 -19.90
C ASN A 71 31.68 -22.06 -20.16
N ILE A 72 32.89 -22.55 -20.42
CA ILE A 72 33.19 -23.99 -20.52
C ILE A 72 33.11 -24.64 -19.14
N TYR A 73 33.77 -24.07 -18.13
CA TYR A 73 33.68 -24.58 -16.75
C TYR A 73 32.25 -24.48 -16.20
N ALA A 74 31.51 -23.41 -16.50
CA ALA A 74 30.12 -23.27 -16.09
C ALA A 74 29.25 -24.47 -16.54
N ARG A 75 29.28 -24.80 -17.84
CA ARG A 75 28.55 -25.95 -18.39
C ARG A 75 29.05 -27.28 -17.84
N LYS A 76 30.36 -27.46 -17.65
CA LYS A 76 30.97 -28.69 -17.12
C LYS A 76 30.42 -29.06 -15.73
N TYR A 77 30.08 -28.07 -14.90
CA TYR A 77 29.49 -28.28 -13.57
C TYR A 77 27.95 -28.20 -13.53
N GLY A 78 27.30 -28.09 -14.69
CA GLY A 78 25.84 -28.10 -14.81
C GLY A 78 25.16 -26.75 -14.55
N PHE A 79 25.89 -25.63 -14.69
CA PHE A 79 25.29 -24.30 -14.65
C PHE A 79 24.81 -23.89 -16.04
N ASP A 80 23.66 -23.20 -16.09
CA ASP A 80 23.18 -22.55 -17.30
C ASP A 80 24.05 -21.34 -17.65
N VAL A 81 24.19 -21.03 -18.95
CA VAL A 81 25.11 -20.01 -19.47
C VAL A 81 24.39 -19.02 -20.38
N LEU A 82 24.10 -17.86 -19.80
CA LEU A 82 23.35 -16.78 -20.45
C LEU A 82 24.28 -15.93 -21.33
N LEU A 83 24.28 -16.20 -22.63
CA LEU A 83 25.13 -15.51 -23.59
C LEU A 83 24.66 -14.08 -23.89
N THR A 84 25.52 -13.10 -23.63
CA THR A 84 25.32 -11.71 -24.05
C THR A 84 25.34 -11.58 -25.58
N LYS A 85 24.25 -11.09 -26.21
CA LYS A 85 24.24 -10.76 -27.64
C LYS A 85 25.40 -9.82 -27.99
N SER A 86 26.31 -10.27 -28.83
CA SER A 86 27.45 -9.47 -29.30
C SER A 86 26.95 -8.32 -30.20
N PRO A 87 27.51 -7.10 -30.11
CA PRO A 87 27.06 -5.98 -30.93
C PRO A 87 27.31 -6.26 -32.42
N ALA A 88 26.28 -6.09 -33.24
CA ALA A 88 26.32 -6.42 -34.66
C ALA A 88 27.45 -5.67 -35.39
N ARG A 89 28.29 -6.43 -36.10
CA ARG A 89 29.36 -5.91 -36.97
C ARG A 89 28.70 -5.09 -38.08
N LYS A 90 28.97 -3.77 -38.13
CA LYS A 90 28.38 -2.87 -39.15
C LYS A 90 28.74 -3.34 -40.56
N SER A 91 27.80 -3.91 -41.28
CA SER A 91 27.89 -4.07 -42.73
C SER A 91 27.88 -2.69 -43.39
N LYS A 92 28.69 -2.51 -44.43
CA LYS A 92 28.58 -1.33 -45.30
C LYS A 92 27.37 -1.49 -46.20
N ILE A 93 26.67 -0.38 -46.44
CA ILE A 93 25.70 -0.28 -47.53
C ILE A 93 26.49 -0.19 -48.84
N THR A 94 26.18 -1.06 -49.79
CA THR A 94 26.61 -0.94 -51.20
C THR A 94 25.38 -1.17 -52.07
N ALA A 95 25.12 -0.27 -53.01
CA ALA A 95 24.09 -0.44 -54.01
C ALA A 95 24.72 -0.43 -55.41
N VAL A 96 24.55 -1.55 -56.13
CA VAL A 96 24.25 -1.66 -57.57
C VAL A 96 25.25 -1.06 -58.60
N ASN A 97 25.63 -1.92 -59.56
CA ASN A 97 26.22 -1.63 -60.90
C ASN A 97 27.64 -1.05 -61.01
N GLN A 98 28.62 -1.88 -61.37
CA GLN A 98 29.11 -2.04 -62.77
C GLN A 98 30.13 -3.20 -62.89
N VAL A 99 30.58 -3.51 -64.13
CA VAL A 99 31.25 -4.77 -64.56
C VAL A 99 32.22 -4.42 -65.73
N PRO A 100 33.32 -5.15 -66.03
CA PRO A 100 34.29 -5.90 -65.20
C PRO A 100 35.74 -5.37 -65.39
N ASP A 101 36.76 -6.00 -64.76
CA ASP A 101 37.93 -6.56 -65.50
C ASP A 101 38.72 -7.59 -64.66
N LYS A 102 39.75 -8.18 -65.28
CA LYS A 102 40.70 -9.23 -64.81
C LYS A 102 41.92 -8.61 -64.08
N THR A 103 42.85 -9.32 -63.42
CA THR A 103 43.06 -10.76 -63.12
C THR A 103 43.81 -10.86 -61.73
N ASP A 104 44.79 -11.71 -61.33
CA ASP A 104 45.56 -12.86 -61.88
C ASP A 104 46.14 -13.77 -60.75
N GLU A 105 46.78 -14.88 -61.14
CA GLU A 105 47.75 -15.73 -60.41
C GLU A 105 47.32 -16.56 -59.15
N GLU A 106 47.50 -17.89 -59.29
CA GLU A 106 47.50 -18.98 -58.26
C GLU A 106 48.97 -19.28 -57.81
N PRO A 107 49.36 -20.39 -57.13
CA PRO A 107 48.66 -21.48 -56.40
C PRO A 107 49.09 -21.50 -54.90
N ASP A 108 49.15 -22.54 -54.05
CA ASP A 108 48.96 -24.02 -54.04
C ASP A 108 48.20 -24.39 -52.72
N GLU A 109 47.87 -25.63 -52.31
CA GLU A 109 48.12 -27.03 -52.74
C GLU A 109 46.94 -27.92 -52.25
N ASP A 110 46.83 -29.18 -52.70
CA ASP A 110 45.94 -30.26 -52.18
C ASP A 110 46.76 -31.57 -52.22
N PRO A 111 46.57 -32.58 -51.32
CA PRO A 111 45.56 -33.60 -51.67
C PRO A 111 44.93 -34.46 -50.53
N MET A 112 43.86 -35.14 -50.94
CA MET A 112 43.53 -36.56 -50.68
C MET A 112 42.71 -36.98 -49.44
N ASN A 113 41.43 -37.26 -49.75
CA ASN A 113 40.54 -38.24 -49.11
C ASN A 113 41.04 -39.70 -49.38
N PRO A 114 40.54 -40.74 -48.67
CA PRO A 114 39.45 -41.51 -49.30
C PRO A 114 38.39 -42.16 -48.36
N VAL A 115 37.13 -42.19 -48.84
CA VAL A 115 36.23 -43.36 -49.09
C VAL A 115 36.25 -44.50 -48.04
N VAL A 116 35.12 -44.97 -47.45
CA VAL A 116 33.98 -45.66 -48.12
C VAL A 116 32.61 -45.46 -47.42
N ASP A 117 31.55 -45.70 -48.18
CA ASP A 117 30.12 -45.80 -47.81
C ASP A 117 29.73 -47.15 -47.15
N TYR A 118 28.56 -47.19 -46.47
CA TYR A 118 27.43 -48.12 -46.67
C TYR A 118 26.46 -48.15 -45.45
N GLY A 119 25.19 -47.85 -45.71
CA GLY A 119 24.11 -47.62 -44.72
C GLY A 119 23.50 -48.85 -44.01
N VAL A 120 22.26 -48.66 -43.52
CA VAL A 120 21.19 -49.67 -43.29
C VAL A 120 19.93 -48.92 -42.84
N ASP A 121 18.76 -49.40 -43.28
CA ASP A 121 17.44 -48.78 -43.10
C ASP A 121 16.60 -49.47 -41.98
N ASN A 122 15.52 -48.80 -41.53
CA ASN A 122 14.17 -49.36 -41.24
C ASN A 122 13.27 -48.31 -40.55
N GLU A 123 12.12 -47.96 -41.14
CA GLU A 123 10.75 -48.44 -40.80
C GLU A 123 10.19 -47.86 -39.47
N ILE A 124 9.34 -46.84 -39.52
CA ILE A 124 7.85 -46.85 -39.69
C ILE A 124 7.10 -47.04 -38.35
N GLU A 125 6.27 -46.05 -38.00
CA GLU A 125 4.86 -46.25 -37.61
C GLU A 125 4.12 -44.90 -37.69
N ASP A 126 2.92 -44.91 -38.27
CA ASP A 126 2.10 -43.73 -38.57
C ASP A 126 0.89 -43.64 -37.62
N GLU A 127 0.40 -42.43 -37.34
CA GLU A 127 -0.97 -42.25 -36.83
C GLU A 127 -1.57 -40.94 -37.39
N GLU A 128 -2.42 -41.06 -38.40
CA GLU A 128 -3.27 -39.98 -38.93
C GLU A 128 -4.55 -39.86 -38.11
N LEU A 129 -5.06 -38.63 -37.93
CA LEU A 129 -6.50 -38.36 -37.96
C LEU A 129 -6.75 -36.97 -38.58
N GLU A 130 -7.77 -36.90 -39.43
CA GLU A 130 -8.08 -35.76 -40.30
C GLU A 130 -8.94 -34.67 -39.62
N ASP A 131 -9.16 -33.59 -40.36
CA ASP A 131 -9.95 -32.40 -40.03
C ASP A 131 -11.44 -32.69 -39.73
N ASP A 132 -12.14 -31.66 -39.24
CA ASP A 132 -13.49 -31.37 -39.77
C ASP A 132 -13.81 -29.87 -39.75
N GLU A 133 -14.69 -29.43 -40.66
CA GLU A 133 -14.97 -28.04 -41.05
C GLU A 133 -15.51 -27.15 -39.90
N ALA A 134 -15.00 -25.93 -39.65
CA ALA A 134 -15.06 -24.67 -40.42
C ALA A 134 -16.43 -23.94 -40.36
N ASP A 135 -16.39 -22.63 -40.06
CA ASP A 135 -17.52 -21.71 -40.30
C ASP A 135 -17.01 -20.28 -40.53
N THR A 136 -17.57 -19.56 -41.50
CA THR A 136 -17.13 -18.21 -41.89
C THR A 136 -18.31 -17.29 -42.20
N VAL A 137 -18.55 -16.30 -41.34
CA VAL A 137 -19.49 -15.21 -41.60
C VAL A 137 -18.84 -13.86 -41.28
N SER A 138 -18.90 -12.94 -42.24
CA SER A 138 -18.48 -11.55 -42.09
C SER A 138 -19.69 -10.62 -42.27
N THR A 139 -19.83 -9.57 -41.45
CA THR A 139 -20.79 -8.49 -41.75
C THR A 139 -20.44 -7.16 -41.09
N SER A 140 -20.60 -6.08 -41.87
CA SER A 140 -20.95 -4.70 -41.49
C SER A 140 -20.14 -3.96 -40.41
N ASN A 141 -19.40 -2.94 -40.85
CA ASN A 141 -19.40 -1.64 -40.17
C ASN A 141 -20.84 -1.14 -39.98
N GLN A 142 -21.11 -0.48 -38.85
CA GLN A 142 -22.01 0.69 -38.86
C GLN A 142 -21.35 1.85 -38.12
N GLU A 143 -21.39 3.00 -38.79
CA GLU A 143 -20.85 4.28 -38.37
C GLU A 143 -22.01 5.17 -37.94
N TYR A 144 -21.89 5.87 -36.81
CA TYR A 144 -22.90 6.81 -36.33
C TYR A 144 -22.26 8.12 -35.89
N GLU A 145 -22.77 9.22 -36.44
CA GLU A 145 -22.18 10.55 -36.33
C GLU A 145 -22.36 11.20 -34.95
N ILE A 146 -21.35 11.97 -34.53
CA ILE A 146 -21.41 12.79 -33.31
C ILE A 146 -21.94 14.17 -33.69
N ILE A 147 -23.22 14.45 -33.39
CA ILE A 147 -23.80 15.78 -33.57
C ILE A 147 -23.59 16.63 -32.31
N THR A 148 -22.65 17.56 -32.37
CA THR A 148 -22.47 18.61 -31.35
C THR A 148 -23.53 19.71 -31.45
N ALA A 149 -24.14 20.07 -30.32
CA ALA A 149 -24.83 21.34 -30.13
C ALA A 149 -24.57 21.86 -28.71
N ALA A 150 -24.41 23.18 -28.54
CA ALA A 150 -23.94 23.78 -27.30
C ALA A 150 -24.90 24.85 -26.74
N ALA A 151 -24.86 24.98 -25.41
CA ALA A 151 -25.19 26.15 -24.59
C ALA A 151 -26.56 26.84 -24.76
N ARG A 152 -27.27 26.98 -23.63
CA ARG A 152 -27.77 28.29 -23.19
C ARG A 152 -27.87 28.37 -21.67
N SER A 153 -27.72 29.59 -21.16
CA SER A 153 -27.74 29.96 -19.74
C SER A 153 -29.10 30.56 -19.34
N ASP A 154 -29.10 31.17 -18.13
CA ASP A 154 -30.15 32.00 -17.51
C ASP A 154 -31.10 31.14 -16.64
N ILE A 155 -31.50 31.55 -15.42
CA ILE A 155 -31.92 32.90 -14.99
C ILE A 155 -31.44 33.25 -13.55
N VAL A 156 -30.80 34.43 -13.43
CA VAL A 156 -30.83 35.47 -12.35
C VAL A 156 -30.82 35.07 -10.84
N HIS A 157 -29.85 35.63 -10.10
CA HIS A 157 -29.93 35.90 -8.65
C HIS A 157 -30.44 37.33 -8.33
N PRO A 158 -31.14 37.55 -7.21
CA PRO A 158 -31.16 38.83 -6.49
C PRO A 158 -30.19 38.82 -5.28
N ALA A 159 -29.72 39.99 -4.84
CA ALA A 159 -28.72 40.13 -3.76
C ALA A 159 -29.05 41.23 -2.73
N GLY A 160 -28.61 41.01 -1.49
CA GLY A 160 -28.60 41.97 -0.37
C GLY A 160 -28.21 41.22 0.92
N LYS A 161 -27.04 41.45 1.54
CA LYS A 161 -26.61 42.62 2.34
C LYS A 161 -27.51 42.84 3.59
N GLU A 162 -26.99 42.95 4.81
CA GLU A 162 -25.59 42.98 5.26
C GLU A 162 -25.42 42.46 6.71
N SER A 163 -24.20 42.49 7.27
CA SER A 163 -23.79 41.67 8.42
C SER A 163 -23.87 42.35 9.80
N LYS A 164 -23.87 41.53 10.87
CA LYS A 164 -23.00 41.75 12.07
C LYS A 164 -22.92 40.55 13.04
N ASN A 165 -21.69 40.12 13.27
CA ASN A 165 -21.06 39.54 14.49
C ASN A 165 -21.89 38.74 15.52
N ILE A 166 -21.39 37.56 15.89
CA ILE A 166 -20.62 37.35 17.16
C ILE A 166 -19.81 36.03 17.06
N LYS A 167 -18.75 35.90 17.86
CA LYS A 167 -17.80 34.75 17.83
C LYS A 167 -18.32 33.54 18.61
N LEU A 168 -17.95 32.33 18.16
CA LEU A 168 -18.03 31.10 18.96
C LEU A 168 -17.07 31.18 20.17
N PRO A 169 -17.34 30.41 21.23
CA PRO A 169 -16.38 29.35 21.55
C PRO A 169 -17.02 27.98 21.90
N ASN A 170 -16.51 26.94 21.22
CA ASN A 170 -16.20 25.61 21.73
C ASN A 170 -17.02 25.03 22.91
N ARG A 171 -17.83 24.00 22.65
CA ARG A 171 -18.13 22.95 23.65
C ARG A 171 -18.24 21.57 22.99
N LYS A 172 -17.78 20.55 23.72
CA LYS A 172 -17.65 19.14 23.27
C LYS A 172 -18.99 18.48 22.92
N GLU A 173 -18.92 17.54 22.00
CA GLU A 173 -19.95 16.54 21.71
C GLU A 173 -20.26 15.66 22.94
N LYS A 174 -21.47 15.08 22.93
CA LYS A 174 -21.73 13.78 23.54
C LYS A 174 -22.77 13.02 22.72
N GLU A 175 -22.54 11.71 22.62
CA GLU A 175 -23.37 10.66 22.02
C GLU A 175 -24.85 11.01 21.74
N ALA A 176 -25.29 10.80 20.50
CA ALA A 176 -26.70 10.85 20.14
C ALA A 176 -27.44 9.58 20.61
N ASP A 177 -28.47 9.77 21.44
CA ASP A 177 -29.43 8.72 21.77
C ASP A 177 -30.41 8.52 20.60
N VAL A 178 -30.63 7.28 20.17
CA VAL A 178 -31.60 6.95 19.11
C VAL A 178 -32.98 6.78 19.76
N GLY A 179 -33.48 7.88 20.31
CA GLY A 179 -34.82 7.96 20.89
C GLY A 179 -35.88 7.68 19.82
N ILE A 180 -36.64 6.60 20.03
CA ILE A 180 -37.81 6.27 19.20
C ILE A 180 -38.82 7.43 19.33
N GLN A 181 -39.23 7.99 18.19
CA GLN A 181 -40.30 8.98 18.15
C GLN A 181 -41.63 8.32 18.55
N ILE A 182 -42.13 8.69 19.73
CA ILE A 182 -43.56 8.63 20.06
C ILE A 182 -44.04 10.07 20.02
N ALA A 183 -45.11 10.35 19.28
CA ALA A 183 -45.67 11.70 19.20
C ALA A 183 -46.33 12.09 20.52
N ASP A 184 -46.12 13.34 20.96
CA ASP A 184 -46.75 13.90 22.15
C ASP A 184 -48.25 14.17 21.91
N ASP A 185 -49.09 13.16 22.15
CA ASP A 185 -50.56 13.29 22.20
C ASP A 185 -51.16 12.66 23.47
N VAL A 186 -50.56 12.94 24.64
CA VAL A 186 -51.18 12.69 25.96
C VAL A 186 -50.81 13.75 27.01
N THR A 187 -50.91 15.05 26.69
CA THR A 187 -50.71 16.12 27.69
C THR A 187 -51.85 17.14 27.88
N ASP A 188 -52.79 17.30 26.94
CA ASP A 188 -53.91 18.24 27.14
C ASP A 188 -54.98 17.73 28.10
N SER A 189 -55.24 16.42 28.15
CA SER A 189 -56.28 15.78 28.98
C SER A 189 -56.11 15.96 30.50
N PHE A 190 -54.99 16.52 30.97
CA PHE A 190 -54.73 16.85 32.38
C PHE A 190 -54.71 18.35 32.70
N LYS A 191 -54.86 19.23 31.71
CA LYS A 191 -54.95 20.68 31.90
C LYS A 191 -56.39 21.16 32.06
N GLU A 192 -57.30 20.63 31.24
CA GLU A 192 -58.70 21.07 31.20
C GLU A 192 -59.46 20.81 32.52
N LEU A 193 -59.10 19.74 33.25
CA LEU A 193 -59.68 19.39 34.55
C LEU A 193 -59.29 20.33 35.71
N LYS A 194 -58.44 21.34 35.50
CA LYS A 194 -57.93 22.22 36.58
C LYS A 194 -58.52 23.63 36.63
N GLU A 195 -59.19 24.09 35.58
CA GLU A 195 -59.81 25.44 35.55
C GLU A 195 -61.27 25.44 36.04
N VAL A 196 -61.99 24.32 35.91
CA VAL A 196 -63.43 24.17 36.23
C VAL A 196 -63.78 24.44 37.71
N TRP A 197 -62.78 24.51 38.61
CA TRP A 197 -62.97 24.63 40.06
C TRP A 197 -62.47 25.95 40.68
N LYS A 198 -62.32 27.03 39.89
CA LYS A 198 -61.79 28.31 40.43
C LYS A 198 -62.47 29.61 39.97
N LYS A 199 -63.80 29.59 39.81
CA LYS A 199 -64.79 30.70 39.86
C LYS A 199 -66.18 30.04 39.66
N GLU A 200 -67.30 30.51 40.19
CA GLU A 200 -67.61 31.65 41.07
C GLU A 200 -68.74 31.20 42.01
N GLY A 201 -68.86 31.79 43.20
CA GLY A 201 -69.94 31.43 44.12
C GLY A 201 -70.92 32.58 44.33
N THR A 202 -72.22 32.37 44.06
CA THR A 202 -73.36 32.94 44.82
C THR A 202 -74.71 32.45 44.29
N TRP A 203 -75.33 31.47 44.96
CA TRP A 203 -76.80 31.42 45.08
C TRP A 203 -77.25 30.57 46.28
N ALA A 204 -77.33 31.21 47.45
CA ALA A 204 -77.88 30.60 48.65
C ALA A 204 -79.41 30.51 48.57
N ARG A 205 -79.94 29.40 48.04
CA ARG A 205 -81.31 28.95 48.32
C ARG A 205 -81.24 27.57 48.96
N ARG A 206 -81.92 27.40 50.10
CA ARG A 206 -82.03 26.11 50.82
C ARG A 206 -83.17 25.29 50.22
N PRO A 207 -82.92 24.08 49.67
CA PRO A 207 -83.90 23.01 49.65
C PRO A 207 -83.96 22.34 51.04
N SER A 208 -84.97 21.51 51.26
CA SER A 208 -85.13 20.75 52.51
C SER A 208 -84.01 19.71 52.72
N LYS A 209 -83.76 19.35 53.99
CA LYS A 209 -82.99 18.15 54.34
C LYS A 209 -83.77 16.90 53.95
N HIS A 210 -83.73 16.50 52.68
CA HIS A 210 -83.93 15.09 52.34
C HIS A 210 -82.66 14.34 52.75
N SER A 211 -82.60 13.93 54.01
CA SER A 211 -81.63 12.93 54.45
C SER A 211 -81.93 11.64 53.68
N PHE A 212 -81.08 11.31 52.71
CA PHE A 212 -81.14 10.03 51.99
C PHE A 212 -80.65 8.92 52.93
N GLY A 213 -81.52 8.59 53.89
CA GLY A 213 -81.25 7.62 54.93
C GLY A 213 -81.15 6.24 54.31
N PHE A 214 -79.92 5.80 54.02
CA PHE A 214 -79.63 4.40 53.76
C PHE A 214 -79.98 3.61 55.03
N SER A 215 -81.22 3.13 55.07
CA SER A 215 -81.78 2.35 56.16
C SER A 215 -81.17 0.96 56.16
N PHE A 216 -79.89 0.87 56.52
CA PHE A 216 -79.27 -0.39 56.90
C PHE A 216 -80.08 -0.96 58.07
N PRO A 217 -80.82 -2.07 57.89
CA PRO A 217 -81.61 -2.64 58.98
C PRO A 217 -80.66 -2.99 60.12
N LYS A 218 -81.02 -2.58 61.35
CA LYS A 218 -80.10 -2.55 62.51
C LYS A 218 -79.48 -3.90 62.89
N GLY A 219 -79.94 -5.02 62.31
CA GLY A 219 -79.35 -6.35 62.46
C GLY A 219 -78.36 -6.80 61.35
N ARG A 220 -78.02 -5.98 60.34
CA ARG A 220 -77.17 -6.41 59.19
C ARG A 220 -75.95 -5.53 58.87
N LYS A 221 -75.56 -4.57 59.72
CA LYS A 221 -74.31 -3.80 59.51
C LYS A 221 -73.07 -4.70 59.46
N THR A 222 -73.05 -5.77 60.25
CA THR A 222 -72.06 -6.86 60.19
C THR A 222 -71.99 -7.52 58.82
N MET A 223 -73.14 -7.81 58.19
CA MET A 223 -73.23 -8.51 56.90
C MET A 223 -72.59 -7.73 55.75
N TYR A 224 -72.70 -6.39 55.74
CA TYR A 224 -72.03 -5.56 54.73
C TYR A 224 -70.52 -5.43 55.01
N ALA A 225 -70.12 -5.39 56.28
CA ALA A 225 -68.71 -5.42 56.65
C ALA A 225 -68.03 -6.75 56.27
N THR A 226 -68.70 -7.89 56.49
CA THR A 226 -68.20 -9.21 56.07
C THR A 226 -68.19 -9.39 54.56
N LEU A 227 -69.16 -8.82 53.82
CA LEU A 227 -69.14 -8.79 52.36
C LEU A 227 -67.98 -7.93 51.82
N GLY A 228 -67.75 -6.74 52.37
CA GLY A 228 -66.62 -5.88 51.97
C GLY A 228 -65.27 -6.51 52.29
N LEU A 229 -65.13 -7.13 53.47
CA LEU A 229 -63.93 -7.89 53.84
C LEU A 229 -63.73 -9.12 52.94
N GLY A 230 -64.80 -9.86 52.62
CA GLY A 230 -64.77 -10.98 51.68
C GLY A 230 -64.35 -10.55 50.27
N ALA A 231 -64.86 -9.42 49.77
CA ALA A 231 -64.44 -8.85 48.49
C ALA A 231 -62.96 -8.44 48.50
N LEU A 232 -62.47 -7.81 49.57
CA LEU A 232 -61.05 -7.49 49.73
C LEU A 232 -60.16 -8.73 49.79
N ILE A 233 -60.60 -9.80 50.48
CA ILE A 233 -59.89 -11.08 50.51
C ILE A 233 -59.84 -11.71 49.12
N VAL A 234 -60.95 -11.72 48.37
CA VAL A 234 -61.01 -12.25 46.99
C VAL A 234 -60.14 -11.43 46.04
N ILE A 235 -60.19 -10.09 46.10
CA ILE A 235 -59.33 -9.21 45.29
C ILE A 235 -57.85 -9.42 45.64
N GLY A 236 -57.52 -9.52 46.94
CA GLY A 236 -56.17 -9.83 47.41
C GLY A 236 -55.68 -11.20 46.91
N LEU A 237 -56.55 -12.22 46.92
CA LEU A 237 -56.25 -13.55 46.39
C LEU A 237 -56.02 -13.54 44.87
N ILE A 238 -56.84 -12.78 44.12
CA ILE A 238 -56.68 -12.60 42.67
C ILE A 238 -55.35 -11.91 42.36
N ILE A 239 -55.01 -10.81 43.05
CA ILE A 239 -53.73 -10.11 42.90
C ILE A 239 -52.57 -11.06 43.23
N TYR A 240 -52.63 -11.76 44.37
CA TYR A 240 -51.62 -12.72 44.82
C TYR A 240 -51.36 -13.83 43.78
N VAL A 241 -52.40 -14.33 43.11
CA VAL A 241 -52.30 -15.38 42.08
C VAL A 241 -51.89 -14.83 40.71
N THR A 242 -52.23 -13.58 40.36
CA THR A 242 -52.07 -13.04 39.00
C THR A 242 -50.87 -12.12 38.77
N THR A 243 -50.34 -11.47 39.81
CA THR A 243 -49.28 -10.45 39.66
C THR A 243 -47.86 -11.02 39.50
N GLY A 244 -47.65 -12.32 39.73
CA GLY A 244 -46.31 -12.92 39.68
C GLY A 244 -45.64 -12.85 38.30
N SER A 245 -44.36 -12.47 38.29
CA SER A 245 -43.45 -12.47 37.14
C SER A 245 -42.10 -13.10 37.50
N ALA A 246 -41.36 -13.55 36.48
CA ALA A 246 -40.04 -14.14 36.62
C ALA A 246 -39.07 -13.56 35.59
N LYS A 247 -37.88 -13.16 36.02
CA LYS A 247 -36.74 -12.83 35.15
C LYS A 247 -35.64 -13.86 35.38
N VAL A 248 -35.32 -14.60 34.32
CA VAL A 248 -34.34 -15.68 34.29
C VAL A 248 -33.13 -15.19 33.48
N ILE A 249 -32.02 -14.97 34.17
CA ILE A 249 -30.75 -14.58 33.53
C ILE A 249 -29.88 -15.84 33.47
N VAL A 250 -29.46 -16.24 32.27
CA VAL A 250 -28.65 -17.45 32.05
C VAL A 250 -27.32 -17.08 31.39
N ALA A 251 -26.22 -17.46 32.02
CA ALA A 251 -24.89 -17.42 31.41
C ALA A 251 -24.63 -18.77 30.71
N PRO A 252 -24.46 -18.79 29.38
CA PRO A 252 -24.09 -20.02 28.69
C PRO A 252 -22.67 -20.46 29.04
N ASN A 253 -22.44 -21.76 28.99
CA ASN A 253 -21.11 -22.35 29.14
C ASN A 253 -20.20 -21.87 28.00
N LYS A 254 -19.00 -21.39 28.37
CA LYS A 254 -18.00 -20.85 27.43
C LYS A 254 -16.96 -21.89 27.05
N LYS A 255 -16.52 -21.85 25.79
CA LYS A 255 -15.40 -22.64 25.26
C LYS A 255 -14.51 -21.70 24.46
N ASP A 256 -13.22 -21.73 24.72
CA ASP A 256 -12.29 -20.87 24.01
C ASP A 256 -12.12 -21.35 22.56
N ILE A 257 -12.28 -20.43 21.62
CA ILE A 257 -12.06 -20.63 20.19
C ILE A 257 -10.65 -20.14 19.87
N ASN A 258 -9.97 -20.88 19.01
CA ASN A 258 -8.78 -20.46 18.30
C ASN A 258 -8.89 -21.07 16.90
N SER A 259 -9.19 -20.26 15.88
CA SER A 259 -9.48 -20.76 14.54
C SER A 259 -9.04 -19.76 13.47
N GLN A 260 -8.59 -20.27 12.33
CA GLN A 260 -8.16 -19.47 11.19
C GLN A 260 -9.12 -19.69 10.03
N ILE A 261 -9.70 -18.59 9.55
CA ILE A 261 -10.70 -18.56 8.48
C ILE A 261 -10.06 -17.87 7.28
N LYS A 262 -10.00 -18.53 6.12
CA LYS A 262 -9.71 -17.80 4.87
C LYS A 262 -10.97 -17.05 4.46
N VAL A 263 -10.83 -15.75 4.20
CA VAL A 263 -11.89 -14.82 3.79
C VAL A 263 -11.46 -14.12 2.51
N THR A 264 -12.42 -13.84 1.63
CA THR A 264 -12.18 -13.17 0.34
C THR A 264 -13.05 -11.91 0.24
N ALA A 265 -12.44 -10.73 0.17
CA ALA A 265 -13.13 -9.47 -0.07
C ALA A 265 -13.02 -9.07 -1.55
N SER A 266 -14.07 -8.49 -2.15
CA SER A 266 -14.01 -7.94 -3.50
C SER A 266 -15.02 -6.81 -3.72
N ASP A 267 -14.64 -5.86 -4.58
CA ASP A 267 -15.51 -4.82 -5.15
C ASP A 267 -16.65 -5.38 -6.02
N ASN A 268 -16.47 -6.56 -6.62
CA ASN A 268 -17.49 -7.26 -7.41
C ASN A 268 -18.52 -8.06 -6.57
N PHE A 269 -18.39 -8.12 -5.24
CA PHE A 269 -19.36 -8.84 -4.39
C PHE A 269 -20.41 -7.86 -3.83
N SER A 270 -21.70 -8.13 -4.10
CA SER A 270 -22.82 -7.28 -3.68
C SER A 270 -23.41 -7.62 -2.31
N SER A 271 -23.09 -8.81 -1.78
CA SER A 271 -23.60 -9.31 -0.50
C SER A 271 -22.61 -10.27 0.18
N VAL A 272 -22.88 -10.62 1.43
CA VAL A 272 -22.07 -11.55 2.23
C VAL A 272 -22.45 -13.00 1.93
N ASP A 273 -21.46 -13.83 1.62
CA ASP A 273 -21.60 -15.27 1.36
C ASP A 273 -20.94 -16.06 2.50
N THR A 274 -21.78 -16.57 3.41
CA THR A 274 -21.36 -17.38 4.57
C THR A 274 -21.04 -18.84 4.23
N VAL A 275 -21.20 -19.26 2.98
CA VAL A 275 -20.88 -20.62 2.52
C VAL A 275 -19.47 -20.65 1.93
N PHE A 276 -19.09 -19.63 1.17
CA PHE A 276 -17.79 -19.49 0.51
C PHE A 276 -16.86 -18.43 1.16
N ASN A 277 -17.23 -17.87 2.32
CA ASN A 277 -16.49 -16.85 3.08
C ASN A 277 -16.19 -15.57 2.27
N LYS A 278 -17.13 -15.10 1.46
CA LYS A 278 -16.96 -13.87 0.65
C LYS A 278 -17.66 -12.69 1.29
N ILE A 279 -17.03 -11.50 1.23
CA ILE A 279 -17.59 -10.25 1.76
C ILE A 279 -17.49 -9.11 0.74
N PRO A 280 -18.48 -8.19 0.70
CA PRO A 280 -18.41 -6.99 -0.14
C PRO A 280 -17.26 -6.09 0.35
N GLY A 281 -16.51 -5.55 -0.60
CA GLY A 281 -15.41 -4.61 -0.34
C GLY A 281 -15.45 -3.40 -1.27
N GLN A 282 -14.48 -2.51 -1.08
CA GLN A 282 -14.21 -1.36 -1.94
C GLN A 282 -12.71 -1.30 -2.20
N TYR A 283 -12.32 -1.19 -3.47
CA TYR A 283 -10.92 -1.14 -3.87
C TYR A 283 -10.37 0.29 -3.81
N PHE A 284 -9.24 0.47 -3.12
CA PHE A 284 -8.53 1.74 -2.97
C PHE A 284 -7.13 1.65 -3.57
N THR A 285 -6.63 2.77 -4.12
CA THR A 285 -5.24 2.93 -4.58
C THR A 285 -4.74 4.30 -4.15
N VAL A 286 -3.82 4.31 -3.18
CA VAL A 286 -3.20 5.54 -2.69
C VAL A 286 -1.76 5.58 -3.20
N GLU A 287 -1.41 6.63 -3.94
CA GLU A 287 -0.05 6.91 -4.42
C GLU A 287 0.49 8.17 -3.76
N LYS A 288 1.76 8.13 -3.34
CA LYS A 288 2.43 9.27 -2.72
C LYS A 288 3.89 9.37 -3.17
N THR A 289 4.34 10.60 -3.37
CA THR A 289 5.76 10.94 -3.52
C THR A 289 6.22 11.71 -2.29
N ILE A 290 7.28 11.22 -1.64
CA ILE A 290 7.96 11.90 -0.52
C ILE A 290 9.40 12.20 -0.94
N SER A 291 9.84 13.43 -0.69
CA SER A 291 11.19 13.91 -1.02
C SER A 291 11.82 14.59 0.20
N LYS A 292 13.09 14.32 0.46
CA LYS A 292 13.82 14.85 1.62
C LYS A 292 15.31 15.05 1.32
N GLU A 293 15.86 16.14 1.86
CA GLU A 293 17.28 16.50 1.82
C GLU A 293 18.05 15.80 2.95
N PHE A 294 19.24 15.28 2.64
CA PHE A 294 20.18 14.64 3.55
C PHE A 294 21.58 15.24 3.40
N ALA A 295 22.38 15.19 4.45
CA ALA A 295 23.79 15.59 4.42
C ALA A 295 24.69 14.38 4.07
N ALA A 296 25.73 14.61 3.27
CA ALA A 296 26.78 13.63 3.04
C ALA A 296 27.72 13.53 4.26
N THR A 297 28.11 12.32 4.63
CA THR A 297 29.00 12.05 5.78
C THR A 297 30.32 11.37 5.42
N GLY A 298 30.47 10.86 4.18
CA GLY A 298 31.75 10.35 3.70
C GLY A 298 32.77 11.47 3.50
N GLU A 299 34.04 11.21 3.82
CA GLU A 299 35.18 12.04 3.44
C GLU A 299 36.06 11.28 2.43
N LYS A 300 36.52 11.97 1.38
CA LYS A 300 37.44 11.41 0.40
C LYS A 300 38.41 12.49 -0.07
N ASP A 301 39.67 12.13 -0.31
CA ASP A 301 40.61 13.04 -0.96
C ASP A 301 40.26 13.13 -2.45
N VAL A 302 39.70 14.27 -2.84
CA VAL A 302 39.20 14.52 -4.21
C VAL A 302 40.09 15.53 -4.90
N ALA A 303 40.68 15.13 -6.02
CA ALA A 303 41.49 15.97 -6.88
C ALA A 303 40.64 16.49 -8.07
N GLN A 304 39.71 17.42 -7.81
CA GLN A 304 38.83 17.97 -8.84
C GLN A 304 39.41 19.24 -9.49
N LYS A 305 39.29 19.30 -10.82
CA LYS A 305 39.70 20.44 -11.64
C LYS A 305 38.54 21.43 -11.76
N ALA A 306 38.80 22.70 -11.47
CA ALA A 306 37.81 23.76 -11.65
C ALA A 306 37.36 23.86 -13.11
N ARG A 307 36.11 24.29 -13.31
CA ARG A 307 35.46 24.48 -14.61
C ARG A 307 34.74 25.82 -14.66
N GLY A 308 34.45 26.25 -15.88
CA GLY A 308 33.59 27.39 -16.16
C GLY A 308 33.59 27.73 -17.64
N THR A 309 33.01 28.89 -17.98
CA THR A 309 32.83 29.33 -19.36
C THR A 309 33.58 30.63 -19.61
N LEU A 310 34.42 30.66 -20.64
CA LEU A 310 35.04 31.89 -21.13
C LEU A 310 34.35 32.36 -22.40
N THR A 311 33.94 33.63 -22.44
CA THR A 311 33.70 34.34 -23.70
C THR A 311 35.07 34.73 -24.27
N VAL A 312 35.50 34.08 -25.35
CA VAL A 312 36.75 34.41 -26.05
C VAL A 312 36.48 35.48 -27.10
N TYR A 313 37.17 36.60 -26.99
CA TYR A 313 37.10 37.76 -27.88
C TYR A 313 38.26 37.80 -28.86
N ASN A 314 38.00 38.30 -30.06
CA ASN A 314 38.98 38.55 -31.11
C ASN A 314 38.73 39.93 -31.75
N GLU A 315 39.65 40.86 -31.53
CA GLU A 315 39.64 42.20 -32.11
C GLU A 315 40.34 42.26 -33.49
N LEU A 316 40.96 41.16 -33.94
CA LEU A 316 41.62 41.08 -35.24
C LEU A 316 40.58 40.95 -36.36
N GLY A 317 40.78 41.69 -37.46
CA GLY A 317 39.99 41.54 -38.70
C GLY A 317 40.27 40.25 -39.47
N GLN A 318 40.72 39.19 -38.79
CA GLN A 318 41.04 37.86 -39.31
C GLN A 318 40.51 36.82 -38.32
N VAL A 319 40.06 35.68 -38.84
CA VAL A 319 39.53 34.57 -38.03
C VAL A 319 40.67 33.92 -37.24
N GLN A 320 40.48 33.71 -35.93
CA GLN A 320 41.49 33.08 -35.07
C GLN A 320 41.07 31.67 -34.67
N PRO A 321 41.59 30.60 -35.33
CA PRO A 321 41.44 29.25 -34.83
C PRO A 321 42.26 29.04 -33.55
N LEU A 322 41.67 28.36 -32.57
CA LEU A 322 42.32 27.91 -31.34
C LEU A 322 42.09 26.41 -31.21
N VAL A 323 43.15 25.64 -31.00
CA VAL A 323 43.08 24.18 -30.90
C VAL A 323 42.48 23.74 -29.56
N ALA A 324 41.98 22.50 -29.49
CA ALA A 324 41.69 21.85 -28.22
C ALA A 324 42.92 21.90 -27.30
N THR A 325 42.69 22.05 -26.00
CA THR A 325 43.71 22.22 -24.95
C THR A 325 44.53 23.53 -24.98
N THR A 326 44.10 24.53 -25.78
CA THR A 326 44.69 25.88 -25.77
C THR A 326 44.69 26.47 -24.36
N ARG A 327 45.84 26.96 -23.90
CA ARG A 327 46.04 27.53 -22.57
C ARG A 327 45.52 28.97 -22.48
N PHE A 328 44.72 29.23 -21.45
CA PHE A 328 44.27 30.55 -21.00
C PHE A 328 44.73 30.76 -19.55
N SER A 329 45.47 31.82 -19.25
CA SER A 329 45.89 32.15 -17.88
C SER A 329 44.97 33.20 -17.28
N SER A 330 44.56 33.05 -16.01
CA SER A 330 43.92 34.12 -15.24
C SER A 330 44.93 35.23 -14.88
N ALA A 331 44.45 36.35 -14.34
CA ALA A 331 45.31 37.41 -13.81
C ALA A 331 46.26 36.91 -12.69
N ASP A 332 45.82 35.91 -11.92
CA ASP A 332 46.53 35.27 -10.82
C ASP A 332 47.50 34.15 -11.29
N GLY A 333 47.59 33.92 -12.60
CA GLY A 333 48.48 32.92 -13.20
C GLY A 333 47.89 31.51 -13.33
N HIS A 334 46.65 31.27 -12.88
CA HIS A 334 46.02 29.95 -12.97
C HIS A 334 45.67 29.61 -14.44
N VAL A 335 46.18 28.48 -14.94
CA VAL A 335 46.00 28.04 -16.33
C VAL A 335 44.76 27.15 -16.48
N PHE A 336 43.93 27.49 -17.46
CA PHE A 336 42.76 26.77 -17.92
C PHE A 336 42.94 26.35 -19.38
N ARG A 337 42.16 25.35 -19.82
CA ARG A 337 42.26 24.76 -21.15
C ARG A 337 40.90 24.56 -21.79
N THR A 338 40.80 24.85 -23.09
CA THR A 338 39.60 24.54 -23.89
C THR A 338 39.42 23.03 -24.05
N LEU A 339 38.18 22.55 -23.88
CA LEU A 339 37.85 21.13 -24.07
C LEU A 339 37.80 20.70 -25.54
N LYS A 340 37.59 21.66 -26.46
CA LYS A 340 37.40 21.45 -27.91
C LYS A 340 38.17 22.52 -28.68
N SER A 341 38.49 22.25 -29.95
CA SER A 341 38.95 23.31 -30.87
C SER A 341 37.80 24.29 -31.14
N ILE A 342 38.11 25.58 -31.16
CA ILE A 342 37.15 26.66 -31.44
C ILE A 342 37.71 27.61 -32.50
N THR A 343 36.83 28.21 -33.28
CA THR A 343 37.21 29.18 -34.32
C THR A 343 36.58 30.51 -33.97
N VAL A 344 37.37 31.43 -33.42
CA VAL A 344 36.87 32.74 -32.99
C VAL A 344 36.67 33.62 -34.24
N PRO A 345 35.46 34.17 -34.50
CA PRO A 345 35.21 35.01 -35.66
C PRO A 345 36.14 36.23 -35.72
N ALA A 346 36.33 36.78 -36.92
CA ALA A 346 36.99 38.08 -37.09
C ALA A 346 36.14 39.22 -36.50
N SER A 347 36.78 40.33 -36.11
CA SER A 347 36.09 41.56 -35.75
C SER A 347 35.33 42.16 -36.94
N LYS A 348 34.15 42.73 -36.67
CA LYS A 348 33.33 43.46 -37.63
C LYS A 348 33.37 44.94 -37.27
N GLY A 349 34.23 45.70 -37.96
CA GLY A 349 34.49 47.11 -37.63
C GLY A 349 34.96 47.26 -36.18
N SER A 350 34.27 48.10 -35.40
CA SER A 350 34.56 48.30 -33.97
C SER A 350 34.01 47.20 -33.05
N THR A 351 33.34 46.15 -33.58
CA THR A 351 32.83 45.05 -32.75
C THR A 351 33.76 43.83 -32.81
N PRO A 352 34.29 43.33 -31.67
CA PRO A 352 35.10 42.12 -31.67
C PRO A 352 34.25 40.89 -32.00
N GLY A 353 34.85 39.92 -32.70
CA GLY A 353 34.27 38.59 -32.80
C GLY A 353 34.30 37.92 -31.42
N LYS A 354 33.25 37.17 -31.06
CA LYS A 354 33.20 36.45 -29.77
C LYS A 354 32.63 35.05 -29.92
N ILE A 355 33.04 34.15 -29.04
CA ILE A 355 32.50 32.79 -28.89
C ILE A 355 32.63 32.33 -27.43
N ASP A 356 31.61 31.68 -26.89
CA ASP A 356 31.65 31.10 -25.54
C ASP A 356 32.22 29.67 -25.58
N VAL A 357 33.10 29.33 -24.65
CA VAL A 357 33.76 28.01 -24.58
C VAL A 357 33.89 27.51 -23.15
N GLU A 358 33.58 26.23 -22.95
CA GLU A 358 33.86 25.51 -21.70
C GLU A 358 35.37 25.29 -21.53
N VAL A 359 35.88 25.66 -20.35
CA VAL A 359 37.27 25.44 -19.96
C VAL A 359 37.39 24.61 -18.67
N ILE A 360 38.52 23.91 -18.55
CA ILE A 360 38.90 23.13 -17.37
C ILE A 360 40.31 23.51 -16.91
N ALA A 361 40.54 23.51 -15.60
CA ALA A 361 41.85 23.81 -15.01
C ALA A 361 42.95 22.81 -15.44
N ASP A 362 44.19 23.32 -15.58
CA ASP A 362 45.37 22.51 -15.89
C ASP A 362 45.71 21.53 -14.76
N LYS A 363 45.44 21.90 -13.50
CA LYS A 363 45.59 21.07 -12.30
C LYS A 363 44.31 21.07 -11.45
N SER A 364 44.24 20.14 -10.50
CA SER A 364 43.20 20.08 -9.45
C SER A 364 43.59 20.94 -8.27
N GLY A 365 42.65 21.68 -7.71
CA GLY A 365 42.93 22.66 -6.66
C GLY A 365 41.79 23.64 -6.41
N SER A 366 41.61 24.07 -5.18
CA SER A 366 40.65 25.11 -4.81
C SER A 366 41.11 26.51 -5.22
N GLU A 367 42.42 26.70 -5.39
CA GLU A 367 43.06 27.89 -5.96
C GLU A 367 42.64 28.17 -7.42
N TYR A 368 42.20 27.13 -8.15
CA TYR A 368 41.65 27.29 -9.50
C TYR A 368 40.17 27.77 -9.52
N ASN A 369 39.53 28.03 -8.37
CA ASN A 369 38.21 28.67 -8.31
C ASN A 369 38.32 30.21 -8.43
N VAL A 370 38.99 30.68 -9.49
CA VAL A 370 39.25 32.11 -9.71
C VAL A 370 37.95 32.88 -9.99
N SER A 371 37.92 34.16 -9.63
CA SER A 371 36.77 35.05 -9.83
C SER A 371 36.53 35.39 -11.31
N ALA A 372 35.39 36.02 -11.60
CA ALA A 372 35.09 36.57 -12.92
C ALA A 372 36.14 37.63 -13.31
N GLY A 373 36.70 37.55 -14.52
CA GLY A 373 37.87 38.34 -14.91
C GLY A 373 38.35 38.10 -16.34
N LYS A 374 39.50 38.71 -16.69
CA LYS A 374 40.14 38.60 -18.02
C LYS A 374 41.24 37.53 -18.01
N PHE A 375 41.36 36.80 -19.12
CA PHE A 375 42.29 35.68 -19.31
C PHE A 375 43.12 35.86 -20.59
N THR A 376 44.43 35.60 -20.54
CA THR A 376 45.33 35.73 -21.71
C THR A 376 45.68 34.39 -22.33
N VAL A 377 45.78 34.33 -23.67
CA VAL A 377 46.19 33.11 -24.38
C VAL A 377 47.70 32.92 -24.25
N THR A 378 48.13 31.99 -23.39
CA THR A 378 49.54 31.81 -23.01
C THR A 378 50.42 31.53 -24.24
N ALA A 379 49.90 30.76 -25.21
CA ALA A 379 50.62 30.38 -26.43
C ALA A 379 50.93 31.54 -27.40
N PHE A 380 50.32 32.72 -27.25
CA PHE A 380 50.71 33.93 -27.99
C PHE A 380 51.81 34.70 -27.25
N GLN A 381 51.76 34.72 -25.92
CA GLN A 381 52.81 35.29 -25.06
C GLN A 381 54.11 34.48 -25.18
N GLU A 382 54.03 33.14 -25.11
CA GLU A 382 55.15 32.19 -25.32
C GLU A 382 55.84 32.38 -26.69
N LYS A 383 55.13 32.88 -27.70
CA LYS A 383 55.63 33.10 -29.08
C LYS A 383 56.10 34.52 -29.37
N GLY A 384 55.99 35.44 -28.40
CA GLY A 384 56.30 36.86 -28.60
C GLY A 384 55.32 37.60 -29.52
N ASP A 385 54.17 37.02 -29.84
CA ASP A 385 53.14 37.63 -30.71
C ASP A 385 52.29 38.62 -29.90
N THR A 386 52.89 39.79 -29.62
CA THR A 386 52.27 40.87 -28.83
C THR A 386 50.99 41.41 -29.46
N LEU A 387 50.85 41.32 -30.79
CA LEU A 387 49.64 41.74 -31.50
C LEU A 387 48.47 40.78 -31.24
N ARG A 388 48.68 39.46 -31.31
CA ARG A 388 47.64 38.47 -30.95
C ARG A 388 47.40 38.41 -29.44
N ALA A 389 48.45 38.48 -28.62
CA ALA A 389 48.35 38.40 -27.16
C ALA A 389 47.56 39.56 -26.53
N SER A 390 47.53 40.73 -27.18
CA SER A 390 46.71 41.88 -26.76
C SER A 390 45.27 41.82 -27.29
N LYS A 391 45.08 41.41 -28.55
CA LYS A 391 43.80 41.46 -29.28
C LYS A 391 42.96 40.17 -29.24
N VAL A 392 43.47 39.09 -28.67
CA VAL A 392 42.74 37.82 -28.50
C VAL A 392 42.83 37.38 -27.04
N TYR A 393 41.70 37.40 -26.33
CA TYR A 393 41.64 37.15 -24.90
C TYR A 393 40.32 36.48 -24.49
N GLY A 394 40.33 35.77 -23.36
CA GLY A 394 39.12 35.27 -22.71
C GLY A 394 38.61 36.27 -21.67
N GLN A 395 37.30 36.27 -21.44
CA GLN A 395 36.64 36.94 -20.32
C GLN A 395 35.68 35.94 -19.67
N SER A 396 35.72 35.78 -18.35
CA SER A 396 34.68 35.07 -17.60
C SER A 396 33.70 36.05 -16.99
N ASN A 397 32.40 35.77 -17.12
CA ASN A 397 31.33 36.54 -16.49
C ASN A 397 30.90 35.94 -15.13
N GLN A 398 31.39 34.75 -14.80
CA GLN A 398 31.15 34.04 -13.54
C GLN A 398 32.48 33.55 -12.96
N ALA A 399 32.51 33.19 -11.67
CA ALA A 399 33.67 32.53 -11.09
C ALA A 399 33.84 31.11 -11.66
N MET A 400 35.09 30.65 -11.77
CA MET A 400 35.40 29.24 -11.99
C MET A 400 35.05 28.45 -10.73
N TYR A 401 34.50 27.25 -10.88
CA TYR A 401 33.92 26.50 -9.77
C TYR A 401 34.27 25.01 -9.82
N GLY A 402 34.11 24.32 -8.69
CA GLY A 402 34.33 22.88 -8.57
C GLY A 402 35.79 22.45 -8.55
N GLY A 403 36.75 23.37 -8.38
CA GLY A 403 38.13 23.02 -8.05
C GLY A 403 38.26 22.61 -6.60
N THR A 404 38.90 21.47 -6.33
CA THR A 404 39.31 21.06 -4.99
C THR A 404 40.51 20.11 -5.03
N ASN A 405 41.28 20.08 -3.95
CA ASN A 405 42.43 19.20 -3.79
C ASN A 405 42.63 18.92 -2.29
N GLY A 406 42.34 17.69 -1.87
CA GLY A 406 42.27 17.27 -0.47
C GLY A 406 40.87 16.77 -0.11
N LYS A 407 40.59 16.65 1.19
CA LYS A 407 39.33 16.12 1.72
C LYS A 407 38.11 16.94 1.26
N ALA A 408 37.26 16.31 0.47
CA ALA A 408 35.90 16.76 0.19
C ALA A 408 34.90 15.82 0.87
N LYS A 409 33.70 16.34 1.18
CA LYS A 409 32.56 15.46 1.49
C LYS A 409 32.09 14.76 0.23
N VAL A 410 31.79 13.48 0.37
CA VAL A 410 31.21 12.64 -0.69
C VAL A 410 30.03 11.86 -0.13
N VAL A 411 29.04 11.59 -0.96
CA VAL A 411 27.89 10.75 -0.57
C VAL A 411 28.39 9.32 -0.34
N ALA A 412 28.32 8.85 0.91
CA ALA A 412 28.69 7.48 1.24
C ALA A 412 27.50 6.54 0.98
N GLU A 413 27.80 5.26 0.73
CA GLU A 413 26.77 4.22 0.56
C GLU A 413 25.84 4.12 1.79
N ILE A 414 26.40 4.31 2.99
CA ILE A 414 25.65 4.35 4.25
C ILE A 414 24.69 5.56 4.33
N ASP A 415 24.98 6.67 3.67
CA ASP A 415 24.09 7.84 3.61
C ASP A 415 22.90 7.55 2.69
N ILE A 416 23.16 6.96 1.51
CA ILE A 416 22.12 6.49 0.58
C ILE A 416 21.20 5.46 1.25
N SER A 417 21.77 4.49 1.99
CA SER A 417 20.96 3.47 2.67
C SER A 417 20.05 4.10 3.74
N LYS A 418 20.61 4.93 4.63
CA LYS A 418 19.83 5.65 5.66
C LYS A 418 18.75 6.53 5.05
N ALA A 419 19.07 7.29 3.99
CA ALA A 419 18.12 8.17 3.31
C ALA A 419 16.94 7.40 2.70
N ASN A 420 17.22 6.25 2.06
CA ASN A 420 16.18 5.38 1.54
C ASN A 420 15.29 4.80 2.65
N ASP A 421 15.87 4.30 3.74
CA ASP A 421 15.10 3.67 4.82
C ASP A 421 14.28 4.70 5.63
N GLU A 422 14.80 5.91 5.82
CA GLU A 422 14.04 7.00 6.46
C GLU A 422 12.88 7.48 5.57
N ILE A 423 13.09 7.64 4.25
CA ILE A 423 11.97 7.99 3.35
C ILE A 423 10.97 6.84 3.24
N LYS A 424 11.37 5.57 3.15
CA LYS A 424 10.42 4.43 3.17
C LYS A 424 9.50 4.49 4.39
N LYS A 425 10.05 4.84 5.57
CA LYS A 425 9.26 5.03 6.79
C LYS A 425 8.30 6.22 6.67
N LEU A 426 8.77 7.40 6.25
CA LEU A 426 7.93 8.60 6.08
C LEU A 426 6.85 8.41 5.01
N LEU A 427 7.16 7.69 3.94
CA LEU A 427 6.25 7.29 2.86
C LEU A 427 5.17 6.36 3.40
N LYS A 428 5.52 5.41 4.28
CA LYS A 428 4.55 4.56 4.96
C LYS A 428 3.64 5.34 5.91
N GLU A 429 4.20 6.19 6.76
CA GLU A 429 3.43 7.04 7.68
C GLU A 429 2.48 7.99 6.93
N ALA A 430 2.87 8.47 5.75
CA ALA A 430 2.01 9.27 4.87
C ALA A 430 0.89 8.45 4.21
N ILE A 431 1.22 7.28 3.63
CA ILE A 431 0.24 6.42 2.94
C ILE A 431 -0.76 5.79 3.93
N ASP A 432 -0.32 5.28 5.08
CA ASP A 432 -1.20 4.72 6.11
C ASP A 432 -2.17 5.79 6.64
N LYS A 433 -1.73 7.06 6.74
CA LYS A 433 -2.58 8.20 7.13
C LYS A 433 -3.59 8.56 6.06
N ASP A 434 -3.17 8.74 4.82
CA ASP A 434 -4.06 9.16 3.72
C ASP A 434 -5.11 8.08 3.46
N LEU A 435 -4.68 6.81 3.39
CA LEU A 435 -5.58 5.66 3.27
C LEU A 435 -6.57 5.58 4.43
N GLY A 436 -6.13 5.77 5.67
CA GLY A 436 -7.00 5.82 6.85
C GLY A 436 -8.02 6.97 6.84
N SER A 437 -7.82 7.99 6.00
CA SER A 437 -8.79 9.07 5.76
C SER A 437 -9.77 8.77 4.62
N GLU A 438 -9.34 8.02 3.60
CA GLU A 438 -10.20 7.57 2.49
C GLU A 438 -11.12 6.42 2.90
N THR A 439 -10.63 5.46 3.69
CA THR A 439 -11.39 4.26 4.09
C THR A 439 -12.22 4.46 5.37
N ALA A 440 -12.73 5.67 5.61
CA ALA A 440 -13.40 6.03 6.86
C ALA A 440 -14.64 5.15 7.12
N GLY A 441 -14.58 4.33 8.19
CA GLY A 441 -15.64 3.36 8.53
C GLY A 441 -15.50 1.99 7.87
N LEU A 442 -14.43 1.74 7.10
CA LEU A 442 -14.08 0.44 6.54
C LEU A 442 -12.80 -0.11 7.18
N ARG A 443 -12.76 -1.42 7.35
CA ARG A 443 -11.60 -2.18 7.79
C ARG A 443 -10.63 -2.38 6.63
N VAL A 444 -9.39 -1.97 6.84
CA VAL A 444 -8.26 -2.21 5.93
C VAL A 444 -7.40 -3.35 6.49
N VAL A 445 -6.94 -4.26 5.60
CA VAL A 445 -6.04 -5.37 5.94
C VAL A 445 -4.75 -5.24 5.13
N ASN A 446 -3.90 -4.28 5.53
CA ASN A 446 -2.58 -4.11 4.94
C ASN A 446 -1.55 -4.98 5.67
N SER A 447 -0.91 -5.91 4.95
CA SER A 447 0.41 -6.44 5.34
C SER A 447 1.42 -6.44 4.19
N SER A 448 1.04 -5.91 3.03
CA SER A 448 1.95 -5.73 1.89
C SER A 448 2.91 -4.59 2.17
N ASP A 449 4.18 -4.76 1.81
CA ASP A 449 5.09 -3.63 1.66
C ASP A 449 4.60 -2.69 0.55
N ILE A 450 4.84 -1.38 0.73
CA ILE A 450 4.43 -0.37 -0.23
C ILE A 450 5.21 -0.57 -1.54
N GLY A 451 4.48 -0.66 -2.65
CA GLY A 451 5.06 -0.83 -3.97
C GLY A 451 5.79 0.44 -4.38
N ILE A 452 7.14 0.42 -4.32
CA ILE A 452 7.97 1.53 -4.81
C ILE A 452 7.86 1.56 -6.34
N ILE A 453 7.22 2.61 -6.86
CA ILE A 453 7.08 2.88 -8.30
C ILE A 453 8.37 3.51 -8.82
N LYS A 454 8.96 4.43 -8.04
CA LYS A 454 10.12 5.23 -8.43
C LYS A 454 10.98 5.55 -7.22
N SER A 455 12.31 5.52 -7.39
CA SER A 455 13.26 6.09 -6.43
C SER A 455 14.32 6.86 -7.22
N GLU A 456 14.57 8.11 -6.84
CA GLU A 456 15.54 9.01 -7.46
C GLU A 456 16.38 9.70 -6.39
N SER A 457 17.66 9.94 -6.69
CA SER A 457 18.57 10.73 -5.88
C SER A 457 19.22 11.80 -6.74
N THR A 458 19.39 13.02 -6.23
CA THR A 458 20.08 14.10 -6.95
C THR A 458 21.59 13.89 -7.05
N ALA A 459 22.16 12.97 -6.27
CA ALA A 459 23.58 12.63 -6.27
C ALA A 459 23.80 11.12 -6.11
N LYS A 460 24.96 10.64 -6.56
CA LYS A 460 25.38 9.23 -6.53
C LYS A 460 26.42 8.98 -5.45
N ILE A 461 26.65 7.70 -5.13
CA ILE A 461 27.78 7.28 -4.27
C ILE A 461 29.09 7.84 -4.86
N ASP A 462 30.02 8.25 -3.99
CA ASP A 462 31.28 8.94 -4.32
C ASP A 462 31.14 10.34 -4.96
N GLU A 463 29.93 10.88 -5.14
CA GLU A 463 29.76 12.22 -5.72
C GLU A 463 30.07 13.32 -4.69
N PRO A 464 30.92 14.32 -5.01
CA PRO A 464 31.37 15.33 -4.06
C PRO A 464 30.34 16.46 -3.88
N VAL A 465 29.42 16.26 -2.94
CA VAL A 465 28.41 17.24 -2.52
C VAL A 465 28.24 17.26 -1.00
N ASP A 466 27.97 18.42 -0.41
CA ASP A 466 27.65 18.54 1.03
C ASP A 466 26.32 17.90 1.41
N LYS A 467 25.37 17.89 0.45
CA LYS A 467 24.00 17.41 0.63
C LYS A 467 23.44 16.84 -0.67
N PHE A 468 22.43 15.98 -0.53
CA PHE A 468 21.69 15.38 -1.64
C PHE A 468 20.22 15.22 -1.26
N THR A 469 19.33 15.21 -2.25
CA THR A 469 17.90 14.98 -2.05
C THR A 469 17.53 13.62 -2.63
N VAL A 470 16.81 12.82 -1.84
CA VAL A 470 16.21 11.55 -2.30
C VAL A 470 14.70 11.73 -2.38
N SER A 471 14.09 11.18 -3.43
CA SER A 471 12.65 11.21 -3.68
C SER A 471 12.17 9.82 -4.02
N ILE A 472 11.17 9.32 -3.27
CA ILE A 472 10.56 8.01 -3.50
C ILE A 472 9.06 8.19 -3.75
N THR A 473 8.61 7.63 -4.87
CA THR A 473 7.19 7.47 -5.20
C THR A 473 6.79 6.02 -4.94
N GLY A 474 5.76 5.80 -4.13
CA GLY A 474 5.20 4.49 -3.91
C GLY A 474 3.68 4.53 -3.89
N SER A 475 3.07 3.38 -4.18
CA SER A 475 1.64 3.17 -4.03
C SER A 475 1.33 1.97 -3.16
N ILE A 476 0.16 2.02 -2.53
CA ILE A 476 -0.51 0.84 -1.98
C ILE A 476 -1.84 0.64 -2.68
N LYS A 477 -2.17 -0.63 -2.90
CA LYS A 477 -3.46 -1.09 -3.39
C LYS A 477 -4.07 -1.94 -2.29
N THR A 478 -5.36 -1.78 -2.00
CA THR A 478 -6.04 -2.54 -0.93
C THR A 478 -7.52 -2.69 -1.24
N VAL A 479 -8.19 -3.65 -0.59
CA VAL A 479 -9.65 -3.77 -0.59
C VAL A 479 -10.13 -3.62 0.84
N ALA A 480 -10.83 -2.53 1.14
CA ALA A 480 -11.41 -2.30 2.47
C ALA A 480 -12.84 -2.88 2.53
N PHE A 481 -13.26 -3.40 3.69
CA PHE A 481 -14.56 -4.05 3.88
C PHE A 481 -15.19 -3.63 5.21
N ARG A 482 -16.46 -3.97 5.51
CA ARG A 482 -17.06 -3.65 6.81
C ARG A 482 -16.77 -4.72 7.85
N ASP A 483 -16.43 -4.33 9.08
CA ASP A 483 -16.29 -5.28 10.20
C ASP A 483 -17.60 -6.05 10.48
N SER A 484 -18.78 -5.43 10.26
CA SER A 484 -20.09 -6.11 10.32
C SER A 484 -20.16 -7.34 9.43
N ASP A 485 -19.62 -7.22 8.22
CA ASP A 485 -19.77 -8.18 7.13
C ASP A 485 -18.81 -9.36 7.38
N LEU A 486 -17.64 -9.08 7.97
CA LEU A 486 -16.72 -10.09 8.51
C LEU A 486 -17.30 -10.81 9.75
N HIS A 487 -17.95 -10.10 10.68
CA HIS A 487 -18.54 -10.72 11.87
C HIS A 487 -19.62 -11.75 11.52
N LEU A 488 -20.37 -11.55 10.42
CA LEU A 488 -21.31 -12.54 9.89
C LEU A 488 -20.60 -13.83 9.43
N ILE A 489 -19.47 -13.73 8.73
CA ILE A 489 -18.65 -14.89 8.34
C ILE A 489 -18.14 -15.63 9.59
N ILE A 490 -17.59 -14.91 10.57
CA ILE A 490 -17.05 -15.50 11.80
C ILE A 490 -18.16 -16.24 12.58
N ALA A 491 -19.33 -15.62 12.74
CA ALA A 491 -20.45 -16.23 13.43
C ALA A 491 -20.95 -17.50 12.73
N ALA A 492 -21.09 -17.48 11.40
CA ALA A 492 -21.52 -18.63 10.62
C ALA A 492 -20.49 -19.78 10.64
N TYR A 493 -19.19 -19.47 10.55
CA TYR A 493 -18.11 -20.46 10.62
C TYR A 493 -18.07 -21.18 11.97
N VAL A 494 -18.14 -20.42 13.08
CA VAL A 494 -18.11 -20.97 14.45
C VAL A 494 -19.38 -21.77 14.76
N ASP A 495 -20.54 -21.33 14.27
CA ASP A 495 -21.78 -22.08 14.39
C ASP A 495 -21.67 -23.44 13.68
N LYS A 496 -21.30 -23.43 12.39
CA LYS A 496 -21.16 -24.61 11.54
C LYS A 496 -20.15 -25.63 12.07
N ASN A 497 -19.03 -25.17 12.64
CA ASN A 497 -17.91 -26.03 13.01
C ASN A 497 -17.87 -26.40 14.50
N ASN A 498 -18.48 -25.60 15.38
CA ASN A 498 -18.40 -25.79 16.83
C ASN A 498 -19.77 -25.81 17.54
N GLY A 499 -20.86 -25.40 16.88
CA GLY A 499 -22.19 -25.27 17.49
C GLY A 499 -22.30 -24.15 18.52
N LEU A 500 -21.43 -23.14 18.43
CA LEU A 500 -21.32 -22.03 19.39
C LEU A 500 -21.84 -20.71 18.79
N THR A 501 -22.17 -19.77 19.66
CA THR A 501 -22.46 -18.37 19.33
C THR A 501 -21.34 -17.50 19.88
N VAL A 502 -20.89 -16.51 19.10
CA VAL A 502 -19.85 -15.55 19.50
C VAL A 502 -20.44 -14.17 19.75
N VAL A 503 -19.76 -13.39 20.58
CA VAL A 503 -20.02 -11.95 20.77
C VAL A 503 -18.84 -11.19 20.16
N PRO A 504 -19.00 -10.44 19.05
CA PRO A 504 -17.88 -9.81 18.34
C PRO A 504 -16.96 -8.97 19.22
N GLU A 505 -17.53 -8.22 20.16
CA GLU A 505 -16.83 -7.36 21.14
C GLU A 505 -15.85 -8.11 22.06
N LYS A 506 -15.96 -9.44 22.14
CA LYS A 506 -15.10 -10.30 22.96
C LYS A 506 -14.11 -11.14 22.16
N LEU A 507 -14.05 -10.95 20.83
CA LEU A 507 -13.14 -11.68 19.97
C LEU A 507 -11.87 -10.86 19.70
N GLU A 508 -10.72 -11.47 19.98
CA GLU A 508 -9.45 -11.02 19.41
C GLU A 508 -9.40 -11.47 17.94
N ILE A 509 -9.45 -10.50 17.03
CA ILE A 509 -9.38 -10.74 15.58
C ILE A 509 -8.05 -10.19 15.08
N SER A 510 -7.21 -11.07 14.51
CA SER A 510 -5.98 -10.70 13.83
C SER A 510 -5.96 -11.20 12.39
N TYR A 511 -5.20 -10.50 11.54
CA TYR A 511 -5.22 -10.68 10.09
C TYR A 511 -3.82 -11.06 9.61
N SER A 512 -3.72 -11.98 8.67
CA SER A 512 -2.44 -12.39 8.07
C SER A 512 -2.57 -12.73 6.59
N SER A 513 -1.45 -12.64 5.87
CA SER A 513 -1.34 -13.07 4.47
C SER A 513 -2.36 -12.44 3.48
N PRO A 514 -2.71 -11.13 3.57
CA PRO A 514 -3.45 -10.47 2.50
C PRO A 514 -2.70 -10.58 1.17
N ASN A 515 -3.42 -11.01 0.14
CA ASN A 515 -2.95 -11.13 -1.23
C ASN A 515 -4.02 -10.53 -2.14
N ILE A 516 -3.64 -9.57 -2.98
CA ILE A 516 -4.56 -8.83 -3.84
C ILE A 516 -4.28 -9.21 -5.28
N SER A 517 -5.30 -9.68 -5.98
CA SER A 517 -5.26 -10.03 -7.39
C SER A 517 -6.45 -9.42 -8.12
N SER A 518 -6.23 -8.89 -9.31
CA SER A 518 -7.33 -8.53 -10.22
C SER A 518 -7.69 -9.79 -11.02
N GLN A 519 -8.96 -10.20 -10.98
CA GLN A 519 -9.49 -11.33 -11.75
C GLN A 519 -10.68 -10.87 -12.58
N GLY A 520 -10.56 -10.96 -13.91
CA GLY A 520 -11.52 -10.37 -14.82
C GLY A 520 -11.63 -8.86 -14.60
N THR A 521 -12.83 -8.39 -14.29
CA THR A 521 -13.13 -6.96 -14.03
C THR A 521 -12.98 -6.54 -12.56
N GLY A 522 -12.81 -7.48 -11.63
CA GLY A 522 -12.85 -7.21 -10.18
C GLY A 522 -11.49 -7.30 -9.51
N ASN A 523 -11.34 -6.57 -8.40
CA ASN A 523 -10.20 -6.68 -7.51
C ASN A 523 -10.57 -7.54 -6.31
N ILE A 524 -9.78 -8.59 -6.08
CA ILE A 524 -10.04 -9.61 -5.07
C ILE A 524 -8.89 -9.62 -4.08
N MET A 525 -9.22 -9.45 -2.79
CA MET A 525 -8.29 -9.61 -1.68
C MET A 525 -8.61 -10.88 -0.90
N ASP A 526 -7.74 -11.88 -1.03
CA ASP A 526 -7.71 -13.06 -0.17
C ASP A 526 -6.91 -12.74 1.10
N PHE A 527 -7.43 -13.09 2.28
CA PHE A 527 -6.71 -12.94 3.54
C PHE A 527 -7.13 -14.00 4.56
N ASN A 528 -6.25 -14.27 5.53
CA ASN A 528 -6.55 -15.15 6.66
C ASN A 528 -6.93 -14.33 7.89
N VAL A 529 -8.02 -14.73 8.54
CA VAL A 529 -8.54 -14.13 9.77
C VAL A 529 -8.37 -15.15 10.89
N THR A 530 -7.49 -14.85 11.84
CA THR A 530 -7.33 -15.63 13.07
C THR A 530 -8.25 -15.05 14.14
N VAL A 531 -9.18 -15.86 14.61
CA VAL A 531 -10.17 -15.52 15.63
C VAL A 531 -9.84 -16.25 16.93
N LYS A 532 -9.72 -15.51 18.02
CA LYS A 532 -9.56 -16.02 19.38
C LYS A 532 -10.60 -15.42 20.33
N GLY A 533 -11.01 -16.18 21.34
CA GLY A 533 -11.90 -15.70 22.41
C GLY A 533 -13.03 -16.67 22.76
N PRO A 534 -13.94 -16.29 23.66
CA PRO A 534 -14.99 -17.17 24.15
C PRO A 534 -16.12 -17.36 23.14
N GLY A 535 -16.33 -18.61 22.72
CA GLY A 535 -17.56 -19.08 22.12
C GLY A 535 -18.52 -19.61 23.18
N TYR A 536 -19.80 -19.27 23.07
CA TYR A 536 -20.83 -19.62 24.04
C TYR A 536 -21.74 -20.72 23.49
N VAL A 537 -22.07 -21.73 24.30
CA VAL A 537 -22.96 -22.82 23.87
C VAL A 537 -24.35 -22.27 23.54
N LYS A 538 -24.91 -22.66 22.39
CA LYS A 538 -26.25 -22.25 21.96
C LYS A 538 -27.33 -22.69 22.94
N ILE A 539 -28.01 -21.73 23.57
CA ILE A 539 -29.15 -21.97 24.45
C ILE A 539 -30.47 -21.74 23.70
N ASN A 540 -31.30 -22.77 23.62
CA ASN A 540 -32.68 -22.64 23.16
C ASN A 540 -33.55 -22.00 24.27
N LYS A 541 -33.90 -20.71 24.08
CA LYS A 541 -34.65 -19.92 25.06
C LYS A 541 -36.03 -20.52 25.32
N ASP A 542 -36.77 -20.86 24.27
CA ASP A 542 -38.16 -21.34 24.35
C ASP A 542 -38.29 -22.66 25.09
N LYS A 543 -37.30 -23.55 24.93
CA LYS A 543 -37.21 -24.80 25.70
C LYS A 543 -37.01 -24.52 27.19
N ILE A 544 -36.06 -23.65 27.56
CA ILE A 544 -35.85 -23.30 28.98
C ILE A 544 -37.09 -22.60 29.56
N VAL A 545 -37.70 -21.64 28.86
CA VAL A 545 -38.94 -20.98 29.31
C VAL A 545 -40.07 -22.00 29.51
N SER A 546 -40.22 -22.96 28.59
CA SER A 546 -41.24 -24.01 28.69
C SER A 546 -40.96 -24.99 29.84
N ASP A 547 -39.71 -25.42 30.00
CA ASP A 547 -39.30 -26.36 31.04
C ASP A 547 -39.31 -25.71 32.44
N LEU A 548 -39.19 -24.38 32.56
CA LEU A 548 -39.22 -23.66 33.83
C LEU A 548 -40.64 -23.25 34.29
N ALA A 549 -41.62 -23.18 33.38
CA ALA A 549 -42.97 -22.72 33.68
C ALA A 549 -43.64 -23.53 34.81
N GLY A 550 -44.10 -22.84 35.85
CA GLY A 550 -44.77 -23.47 37.00
C GLY A 550 -43.87 -24.21 38.01
N LYS A 551 -42.56 -24.32 37.80
CA LYS A 551 -41.63 -24.97 38.74
C LYS A 551 -41.41 -24.12 40.01
N SER A 552 -41.09 -24.79 41.12
CA SER A 552 -40.63 -24.17 42.37
C SER A 552 -39.13 -23.89 42.36
N GLU A 553 -38.66 -22.98 43.22
CA GLU A 553 -37.24 -22.59 43.35
C GLU A 553 -36.27 -23.79 43.42
N ALA A 554 -36.59 -24.80 44.21
CA ALA A 554 -35.78 -26.03 44.32
C ALA A 554 -35.71 -26.80 42.98
N GLN A 555 -36.84 -26.95 42.28
CA GLN A 555 -36.91 -27.63 40.97
C GLN A 555 -36.20 -26.83 39.87
N ILE A 556 -36.24 -25.50 39.96
CA ILE A 556 -35.52 -24.57 39.07
C ILE A 556 -34.01 -24.72 39.27
N LYS A 557 -33.54 -24.74 40.53
CA LYS A 557 -32.12 -24.93 40.86
C LYS A 557 -31.60 -26.28 40.37
N THR A 558 -32.34 -27.36 40.58
CA THR A 558 -31.98 -28.69 40.04
C THR A 558 -31.94 -28.68 38.52
N TYR A 559 -33.00 -28.20 37.85
CA TYR A 559 -33.06 -28.19 36.39
C TYR A 559 -31.89 -27.41 35.77
N LEU A 560 -31.67 -26.17 36.21
CA LEU A 560 -30.59 -25.30 35.68
C LEU A 560 -29.19 -25.82 36.04
N GLY A 561 -29.01 -26.45 37.22
CA GLY A 561 -27.76 -27.12 37.59
C GLY A 561 -27.47 -28.40 36.79
N THR A 562 -28.48 -28.99 36.15
CA THR A 562 -28.34 -30.14 35.22
C THR A 562 -28.44 -29.76 33.74
N ALA A 563 -28.64 -28.48 33.42
CA ALA A 563 -28.92 -28.03 32.06
C ALA A 563 -27.62 -27.98 31.24
N SER A 564 -27.46 -28.92 30.31
CA SER A 564 -26.33 -28.92 29.37
C SER A 564 -26.23 -27.59 28.62
N GLY A 565 -25.03 -26.98 28.63
CA GLY A 565 -24.77 -25.67 28.03
C GLY A 565 -25.01 -24.47 28.93
N VAL A 566 -25.46 -24.63 30.18
CA VAL A 566 -25.49 -23.57 31.20
C VAL A 566 -24.21 -23.62 32.04
N ASP A 567 -23.63 -22.46 32.35
CA ASP A 567 -22.58 -22.31 33.37
C ASP A 567 -23.19 -21.85 34.70
N SER A 568 -23.93 -20.75 34.66
CA SER A 568 -24.57 -20.16 35.83
C SER A 568 -25.89 -19.51 35.44
N ALA A 569 -26.84 -19.46 36.39
CA ALA A 569 -28.13 -18.84 36.18
C ALA A 569 -28.65 -18.15 37.44
N ARG A 570 -29.34 -17.03 37.27
CA ARG A 570 -29.96 -16.23 38.33
C ARG A 570 -31.44 -16.06 38.00
N VAL A 571 -32.31 -16.49 38.92
CA VAL A 571 -33.76 -16.31 38.79
C VAL A 571 -34.22 -15.28 39.80
N LEU A 572 -34.91 -14.25 39.29
CA LEU A 572 -35.50 -13.17 40.06
C LEU A 572 -37.02 -13.31 39.95
N LEU A 573 -37.67 -13.69 41.06
CA LEU A 573 -39.12 -13.77 41.16
C LEU A 573 -39.65 -12.45 41.75
N SER A 574 -40.75 -11.95 41.21
CA SER A 574 -41.36 -10.69 41.65
C SER A 574 -42.89 -10.78 41.67
N PRO A 575 -43.57 -10.19 42.68
CA PRO A 575 -43.01 -9.58 43.88
C PRO A 575 -42.45 -10.61 44.89
N PHE A 576 -41.92 -10.15 46.02
CA PHE A 576 -41.16 -10.97 46.99
C PHE A 576 -41.91 -12.18 47.60
N TRP A 577 -43.24 -12.23 47.47
CA TRP A 577 -44.08 -13.34 47.94
C TRP A 577 -44.23 -14.49 46.92
N VAL A 578 -43.61 -14.37 45.73
CA VAL A 578 -43.76 -15.34 44.64
C VAL A 578 -42.67 -16.41 44.71
N SER A 579 -43.01 -17.62 45.15
CA SER A 579 -42.07 -18.75 45.31
C SER A 579 -42.06 -19.77 44.15
N LYS A 580 -42.74 -19.47 43.04
CA LYS A 580 -42.85 -20.33 41.84
C LYS A 580 -42.86 -19.48 40.58
N ILE A 581 -42.27 -19.98 39.49
CA ILE A 581 -42.35 -19.32 38.19
C ILE A 581 -43.81 -19.36 37.67
N PRO A 582 -44.36 -18.27 37.09
CA PRO A 582 -45.69 -18.27 36.50
C PRO A 582 -45.90 -19.38 35.47
N LYS A 583 -47.16 -19.83 35.29
CA LYS A 583 -47.50 -20.78 34.21
C LYS A 583 -47.61 -20.12 32.83
N ASN A 584 -47.84 -18.81 32.77
CA ASN A 584 -47.85 -18.10 31.49
C ASN A 584 -46.42 -17.71 31.09
N LYS A 585 -46.01 -18.07 29.86
CA LYS A 585 -44.70 -17.77 29.28
C LYS A 585 -44.46 -16.27 29.14
N ASP A 586 -45.50 -15.49 28.85
CA ASP A 586 -45.42 -14.02 28.69
C ASP A 586 -44.94 -13.30 29.96
N LYS A 587 -45.00 -13.97 31.12
CA LYS A 587 -44.53 -13.46 32.42
C LYS A 587 -43.15 -14.01 32.82
N ILE A 588 -42.44 -14.64 31.88
CA ILE A 588 -41.09 -15.19 32.04
C ILE A 588 -40.14 -14.50 31.04
N SER A 589 -39.41 -13.47 31.49
CA SER A 589 -38.33 -12.89 30.68
C SER A 589 -37.08 -13.76 30.79
N LEU A 590 -36.49 -14.15 29.64
CA LEU A 590 -35.22 -14.88 29.60
C LEU A 590 -34.14 -14.07 28.87
N GLU A 591 -33.15 -13.63 29.64
CA GLU A 591 -31.98 -12.90 29.18
C GLU A 591 -30.75 -13.82 29.18
N LEU A 592 -29.94 -13.72 28.13
CA LEU A 592 -28.65 -14.42 28.06
C LEU A 592 -27.55 -13.43 28.41
N GLU A 593 -26.80 -13.73 29.47
CA GLU A 593 -25.70 -12.89 29.94
C GLU A 593 -24.36 -13.54 29.58
N TYR A 594 -23.85 -13.21 28.40
CA TYR A 594 -22.54 -13.64 27.94
C TYR A 594 -21.46 -12.99 28.83
N ARG A 595 -20.84 -13.78 29.73
CA ARG A 595 -19.75 -13.35 30.64
C ARG A 595 -18.38 -13.80 30.15
#